data_AF-A0AAV4A907-F1
#
_entry.id   AF-A0AAV4A907-F1
#
_cell.length_a   1.000
_cell.length_b   1.000
_cell.length_c   1.000
_cell.angle_alpha   90.00
_cell.angle_beta   90.00
_cell.angle_gamma   90.00
#
_symmetry.space_group_name_H-M   'P 1'
#
loop_
_entity.id
_entity.type
_entity.pdbx_description
1 polymer ?
#
loop_
_entity_poly.entity_id
_entity_poly.type
_entity_poly.pdbx_seq_one_letter_code
_entity_poly.pdbx_strand_id
1 'polypeptide(L)'
;MYCRKAKLKLPMKSILEEYKCDKARLLTMLEESDDPVVKTVQPSLKTGRKRKVTEAVDEARECLKMKEVIGQTQTDRGGLGSTTANEWRSVYDLLPSNANLLRWGKKDDPTCPLCQGRQTTEHVLSSCKVALSQGRYTWRHNRVLQELASVLSTAKGEIHPSLTSSTVFTTEGGVKKWHGGSIAINTHRKGLLDGCDDWVVSADLPEWERHPDVIRKTALRPDIVIHSASTQQIIMVELTVPNESRMEEAHAFKEGKYLDLTKELKKDGYEAKVMPVEIGAR
;
A
#
# COMPACT_ATOMS: atom_id res chain seq x y z
N MET A 1 51.39 -2.33 12.66
CA MET A 1 50.81 -2.75 11.36
C MET A 1 49.62 -1.86 11.03
N TYR A 2 49.71 -0.98 10.01
CA TYR A 2 48.56 -0.24 9.50
C TYR A 2 48.52 -0.40 7.97
N CYS A 3 47.52 -1.11 7.46
CA CYS A 3 47.29 -1.29 6.02
C CYS A 3 46.39 -0.17 5.51
N ARG A 4 46.82 0.60 4.49
CA ARG A 4 46.04 1.71 3.90
C ARG A 4 44.81 1.25 3.10
N LYS A 5 44.72 -0.04 2.74
CA LYS A 5 43.66 -0.58 1.88
C LYS A 5 42.57 -1.36 2.63
N ALA A 6 42.78 -1.70 3.89
CA ALA A 6 41.81 -2.43 4.71
C ALA A 6 41.68 -1.76 6.07
N LYS A 7 40.77 -0.78 6.19
CA LYS A 7 40.34 -0.28 7.49
C LYS A 7 39.44 -1.34 8.12
N LEU A 8 39.96 -2.04 9.13
CA LEU A 8 39.13 -2.88 9.99
C LEU A 8 38.03 -1.99 10.58
N LYS A 9 36.77 -2.24 10.19
CA LYS A 9 35.63 -1.60 10.84
C LYS A 9 35.49 -2.25 12.21
N LEU A 10 35.74 -1.49 13.27
CA LEU A 10 35.40 -1.94 14.61
C LEU A 10 33.90 -2.23 14.65
N PRO A 11 33.44 -3.23 15.44
CA PRO A 11 32.02 -3.53 15.62
C PRO A 11 31.27 -2.41 16.36
N MET A 12 31.98 -1.35 16.76
CA MET A 12 31.48 -0.18 17.45
C MET A 12 31.51 1.03 16.51
N LYS A 13 30.39 1.76 16.38
CA LYS A 13 30.32 2.98 15.57
C LYS A 13 31.16 4.12 16.18
N SER A 14 31.19 4.20 17.52
CA SER A 14 32.01 5.14 18.31
C SER A 14 31.87 4.81 19.81
N ILE A 15 32.99 4.86 20.56
CA ILE A 15 32.99 4.67 22.03
C ILE A 15 32.05 5.66 22.73
N LEU A 16 31.98 6.90 22.22
CA LEU A 16 31.10 7.91 22.79
C LEU A 16 29.63 7.57 22.57
N GLU A 17 29.28 7.05 21.38
CA GLU A 17 27.90 6.65 21.09
C GLU A 17 27.48 5.45 21.94
N GLU A 18 28.36 4.49 22.18
CA GLU A 18 28.06 3.37 23.07
C GLU A 18 27.89 3.79 24.52
N TYR A 19 28.79 4.65 25.03
CA TYR A 19 28.61 5.25 26.35
C TYR A 19 27.27 6.00 26.45
N LYS A 20 26.87 6.71 25.40
CA LYS A 20 25.59 7.44 25.36
C LYS A 20 24.39 6.49 25.39
N CYS A 21 24.44 5.40 24.63
CA CYS A 21 23.39 4.38 24.56
C CYS A 21 23.29 3.60 25.88
N ASP A 22 24.41 3.18 26.46
CA ASP A 22 24.42 2.41 27.70
C ASP A 22 23.87 3.22 28.88
N LYS A 23 24.18 4.52 28.93
CA LYS A 23 23.62 5.41 29.96
C LYS A 23 22.11 5.60 29.81
N ALA A 24 21.62 5.75 28.58
CA ALA A 24 20.18 5.84 28.31
C ALA A 24 19.48 4.51 28.68
N ARG A 25 20.06 3.37 28.26
CA ARG A 25 19.55 2.03 28.56
C ARG A 25 19.45 1.80 30.07
N LEU A 26 20.50 2.13 30.82
CA LEU A 26 20.51 1.96 32.28
C LEU A 26 19.45 2.83 32.95
N LEU A 27 19.24 4.07 32.48
CA LEU A 27 18.18 4.93 33.02
C LEU A 27 16.80 4.30 32.80
N THR A 28 16.51 3.89 31.57
CA THR A 28 15.23 3.24 31.23
C THR A 28 15.02 1.97 32.03
N MET A 29 16.05 1.13 32.19
CA MET A 29 15.98 -0.10 33.01
C MET A 29 15.67 0.17 34.48
N LEU A 30 16.20 1.26 35.05
CA LEU A 30 15.93 1.63 36.45
C LEU A 30 14.51 2.18 36.63
N GLU A 31 14.02 2.98 35.69
CA GLU A 31 12.67 3.54 35.72
C GLU A 31 11.58 2.48 35.48
N GLU A 32 11.87 1.52 34.60
CA GLU A 32 10.95 0.44 34.20
C GLU A 32 11.22 -0.86 34.96
N SER A 33 12.00 -0.81 36.04
CA SER A 33 12.28 -1.97 36.89
C SER A 33 11.00 -2.51 37.54
N ASP A 34 10.84 -3.83 37.53
CA ASP A 34 9.76 -4.54 38.23
C ASP A 34 9.90 -4.47 39.77
N ASP A 35 11.10 -4.16 40.28
CA ASP A 35 11.35 -4.01 41.71
C ASP A 35 10.90 -2.61 42.19
N PRO A 36 9.91 -2.53 43.10
CA PRO A 36 9.38 -1.25 43.58
C PRO A 36 10.41 -0.43 44.37
N VAL A 37 11.40 -1.06 45.01
CA VAL A 37 12.46 -0.36 45.75
C VAL A 37 13.40 0.34 44.77
N VAL A 38 13.81 -0.35 43.71
CA VAL A 38 14.69 0.19 42.66
C VAL A 38 14.00 1.36 41.94
N LYS A 39 12.71 1.21 41.61
CA LYS A 39 11.90 2.23 40.97
C LYS A 39 11.66 3.47 41.84
N THR A 40 11.66 3.31 43.17
CA THR A 40 11.49 4.43 44.12
C THR A 40 12.80 5.18 44.34
N VAL A 41 13.93 4.47 44.40
CA VAL A 41 15.23 5.07 44.73
C VAL A 41 15.84 5.82 43.54
N GLN A 42 15.61 5.37 42.28
CA GLN A 42 16.13 5.97 41.04
C GLN A 42 17.54 6.57 41.18
N PRO A 43 18.57 5.72 41.35
CA PRO A 43 19.92 6.19 41.65
C PRO A 43 20.43 7.15 40.56
N SER A 44 20.97 8.29 40.99
CA SER A 44 21.42 9.32 40.06
C SER A 44 22.58 8.82 39.19
N LEU A 45 22.37 8.83 37.88
CA LEU A 45 23.41 8.42 36.94
C LEU A 45 24.49 9.49 36.84
N LYS A 46 25.74 9.11 37.12
CA LYS A 46 26.89 9.97 36.84
C LYS A 46 27.05 10.11 35.33
N THR A 47 26.75 11.29 34.81
CA THR A 47 26.93 11.68 33.40
C THR A 47 27.92 12.85 33.30
N GLY A 48 28.50 13.06 32.12
CA GLY A 48 29.43 14.16 31.91
C GLY A 48 28.74 15.55 31.94
N ARG A 49 29.51 16.61 32.21
CA ARG A 49 29.04 18.00 32.34
C ARG A 49 28.20 18.52 31.16
N LYS A 50 28.39 17.96 29.96
CA LYS A 50 27.76 18.40 28.71
C LYS A 50 26.50 17.62 28.32
N ARG A 51 26.10 16.57 29.06
CA ARG A 51 24.91 15.77 28.71
C ARG A 51 24.14 15.33 29.95
N LYS A 52 22.87 15.74 30.00
CA LYS A 52 21.89 15.18 30.92
C LYS A 52 21.15 14.05 30.20
N VAL A 53 21.14 12.88 30.82
CA VAL A 53 20.60 11.66 30.18
C VAL A 53 19.09 11.58 30.31
N THR A 54 18.51 12.11 31.39
CA THR A 54 17.06 12.21 31.59
C THR A 54 16.40 13.03 30.49
N GLU A 55 16.85 14.26 30.29
CA GLU A 55 16.34 15.15 29.22
C GLU A 55 16.44 14.51 27.83
N ALA A 56 17.55 13.82 27.53
CA ALA A 56 17.74 13.15 26.25
C ALA A 56 16.83 11.92 26.06
N VAL A 57 16.53 11.18 27.14
CA VAL A 57 15.60 10.05 27.11
C VAL A 57 14.15 10.54 27.03
N ASP A 58 13.81 11.61 27.75
CA ASP A 58 12.48 12.23 27.69
C ASP A 58 12.21 12.81 26.31
N GLU A 59 13.17 13.55 25.73
CA GLU A 59 13.09 14.03 24.35
C GLU A 59 12.92 12.87 23.36
N ALA A 60 13.69 11.78 23.54
CA ALA A 60 13.54 10.59 22.69
C ALA A 60 12.16 9.92 22.85
N ARG A 61 11.61 9.85 24.07
CA ARG A 61 10.26 9.35 24.36
C ARG A 61 9.20 10.22 23.69
N GLU A 62 9.31 11.54 23.79
CA GLU A 62 8.40 12.48 23.13
C GLU A 62 8.51 12.40 21.60
N CYS A 63 9.73 12.28 21.05
CA CYS A 63 9.93 12.02 19.63
C CYS A 63 9.31 10.69 19.19
N LEU A 64 9.37 9.64 20.01
CA LEU A 64 8.72 8.36 19.71
C LEU A 64 7.20 8.48 19.72
N LYS A 65 6.61 9.15 20.72
CA LYS A 65 5.16 9.45 20.75
C LYS A 65 4.74 10.26 19.53
N MET A 66 5.50 11.30 19.19
CA MET A 66 5.24 12.12 18.01
C MET A 66 5.38 11.31 16.73
N LYS A 67 6.37 10.42 16.64
CA LYS A 67 6.55 9.52 15.49
C LYS A 67 5.45 8.47 15.40
N GLU A 68 4.89 8.03 16.51
CA GLU A 68 3.71 7.17 16.55
C GLU A 68 2.46 7.91 16.06
N VAL A 69 2.33 9.20 16.39
CA VAL A 69 1.23 10.06 15.95
C VAL A 69 1.36 10.47 14.47
N ILE A 70 2.56 10.84 14.02
CA ILE A 70 2.83 11.36 12.67
C ILE A 70 3.13 10.23 11.66
N GLY A 71 3.68 9.10 12.12
CA GLY A 71 4.20 8.03 11.27
C GLY A 71 5.57 8.35 10.64
N GLN A 72 5.87 7.73 9.49
CA GLN A 72 7.09 7.99 8.71
C GLN A 72 7.04 9.39 8.07
N THR A 73 7.89 10.30 8.54
CA THR A 73 8.06 11.63 7.94
C THR A 73 8.92 11.56 6.68
N GLN A 74 8.64 12.42 5.70
CA GLN A 74 9.43 12.54 4.49
C GLN A 74 10.85 13.03 4.84
N THR A 75 11.87 12.22 4.58
CA THR A 75 13.26 12.54 4.95
C THR A 75 14.04 13.29 3.87
N ASP A 76 13.53 13.37 2.64
CA ASP A 76 14.20 13.99 1.50
C ASP A 76 13.25 14.81 0.59
N ARG A 77 13.82 15.46 -0.44
CA ARG A 77 13.05 16.20 -1.47
C ARG A 77 12.47 15.28 -2.56
N GLY A 78 12.52 13.96 -2.39
CA GLY A 78 12.03 12.99 -3.37
C GLY A 78 10.50 12.95 -3.49
N GLY A 79 9.79 13.70 -2.66
CA GLY A 79 8.33 13.66 -2.58
C GLY A 79 7.84 12.44 -1.80
N LEU A 80 6.51 12.34 -1.66
CA LEU A 80 5.87 11.11 -1.18
C LEU A 80 6.27 9.93 -2.07
N GLY A 81 6.96 8.91 -1.52
CA GLY A 81 7.16 7.62 -2.19
C GLY A 81 8.52 7.34 -2.83
N SER A 82 9.56 8.15 -2.60
CA SER A 82 10.89 7.97 -3.25
C SER A 82 11.87 7.01 -2.55
N THR A 83 11.52 6.39 -1.42
CA THR A 83 12.42 5.44 -0.74
C THR A 83 12.16 4.02 -1.23
N THR A 84 13.23 3.23 -1.37
CA THR A 84 13.22 1.83 -1.87
C THR A 84 12.53 0.83 -0.95
N ALA A 85 11.86 1.29 0.11
CA ALA A 85 10.87 0.53 0.84
C ALA A 85 9.50 0.85 0.23
N ASN A 86 9.10 0.05 -0.77
CA ASN A 86 7.74 0.04 -1.32
C ASN A 86 6.73 -0.55 -0.33
N GLU A 87 6.71 -0.06 0.91
CA GLU A 87 5.59 -0.26 1.82
C GLU A 87 4.91 1.09 1.95
N TRP A 88 3.85 1.23 1.14
CA TRP A 88 3.05 2.42 1.05
C TRP A 88 2.64 2.93 2.42
N ARG A 89 2.53 4.26 2.54
CA ARG A 89 1.97 5.02 3.66
C ARG A 89 0.52 4.63 4.03
N SER A 90 -0.01 3.57 3.45
CA SER A 90 -1.33 3.02 3.71
C SER A 90 -1.43 2.41 5.11
N VAL A 91 -0.37 1.83 5.68
CA VAL A 91 -0.44 1.01 6.91
C VAL A 91 -1.01 1.73 8.16
N TYR A 92 -0.81 3.03 8.35
CA TYR A 92 -1.12 3.72 9.62
C TYR A 92 -2.57 4.23 9.73
N ASP A 93 -3.26 3.89 10.83
CA ASP A 93 -4.63 4.33 11.18
C ASP A 93 -4.67 5.84 11.52
N LEU A 94 -4.55 6.70 10.51
CA LEU A 94 -4.50 8.17 10.65
C LEU A 94 -5.78 8.88 10.22
N LEU A 95 -6.81 8.15 9.77
CA LEU A 95 -8.07 8.76 9.36
C LEU A 95 -8.82 9.32 10.58
N PRO A 96 -9.68 10.35 10.41
CA PRO A 96 -10.46 10.96 11.48
C PRO A 96 -11.61 10.07 11.95
N SER A 97 -11.32 8.85 12.41
CA SER A 97 -12.27 7.99 13.14
C SER A 97 -12.57 8.61 14.51
N ASN A 98 -13.75 8.37 15.10
CA ASN A 98 -14.04 8.94 16.43
C ASN A 98 -13.03 8.47 17.49
N ALA A 99 -12.43 7.28 17.34
CA ALA A 99 -11.31 6.85 18.19
C ALA A 99 -10.06 7.73 18.04
N ASN A 100 -9.71 8.14 16.82
CA ASN A 100 -8.59 9.06 16.58
C ASN A 100 -8.93 10.49 16.97
N LEU A 101 -10.16 10.95 16.73
CA LEU A 101 -10.64 12.26 17.16
C LEU A 101 -10.62 12.41 18.69
N LEU A 102 -10.95 11.34 19.42
CA LEU A 102 -10.77 11.29 20.87
C LEU A 102 -9.29 11.41 21.26
N ARG A 103 -8.42 10.64 20.60
CA ARG A 103 -6.97 10.71 20.83
C ARG A 103 -6.40 12.10 20.56
N TRP A 104 -6.93 12.82 19.57
CA TRP A 104 -6.52 14.18 19.23
C TRP A 104 -7.20 15.27 20.06
N GLY A 105 -8.03 14.90 21.04
CA GLY A 105 -8.77 15.85 21.88
C GLY A 105 -9.79 16.70 21.12
N LYS A 106 -10.31 16.18 19.98
CA LYS A 106 -11.33 16.84 19.15
C LYS A 106 -12.74 16.35 19.46
N LYS A 107 -12.88 15.22 20.16
CA LYS A 107 -14.15 14.61 20.54
C LYS A 107 -14.01 13.92 21.89
N ASP A 108 -15.08 13.85 22.67
CA ASP A 108 -15.06 13.24 24.01
C ASP A 108 -15.46 11.75 24.02
N ASP A 109 -16.04 11.25 22.93
CA ASP A 109 -16.57 9.89 22.84
C ASP A 109 -16.15 9.19 21.52
N PRO A 110 -15.54 7.99 21.59
CA PRO A 110 -15.12 7.23 20.42
C PRO A 110 -16.24 6.36 19.84
N THR A 111 -17.50 6.49 20.26
CA THR A 111 -18.62 5.66 19.79
C THR A 111 -18.95 5.84 18.30
N CYS A 112 -19.40 4.75 17.68
CA CYS A 112 -19.88 4.71 16.31
C CYS A 112 -21.34 5.19 16.28
N PRO A 113 -21.68 6.16 15.41
CA PRO A 113 -23.04 6.69 15.34
C PRO A 113 -24.07 5.65 14.84
N LEU A 114 -23.62 4.55 14.22
CA LEU A 114 -24.51 3.52 13.68
C LEU A 114 -24.81 2.40 14.68
N CYS A 115 -23.77 1.86 15.31
CA CYS A 115 -23.89 0.66 16.15
C CYS A 115 -23.49 0.88 17.61
N GLN A 116 -23.15 2.11 17.99
CA GLN A 116 -22.72 2.50 19.35
C GLN A 116 -21.47 1.77 19.88
N GLY A 117 -20.79 0.96 19.06
CA GLY A 117 -19.51 0.35 19.39
C GLY A 117 -18.35 1.33 19.22
N ARG A 118 -17.14 0.98 19.65
CA ARG A 118 -15.95 1.83 19.43
C ARG A 118 -15.66 1.99 17.93
N GLN A 119 -15.63 3.23 17.45
CA GLN A 119 -15.39 3.55 16.04
C GLN A 119 -13.91 3.73 15.73
N THR A 120 -13.25 2.64 15.38
CA THR A 120 -11.94 2.65 14.69
C THR A 120 -12.13 2.76 13.18
N THR A 121 -11.06 2.98 12.42
CA THR A 121 -11.13 2.88 10.95
C THR A 121 -11.54 1.50 10.48
N GLU A 122 -10.95 0.44 11.03
CA GLU A 122 -11.36 -0.93 10.78
C GLU A 122 -12.86 -1.15 11.06
N HIS A 123 -13.37 -0.57 12.16
CA HIS A 123 -14.79 -0.65 12.47
C HIS A 123 -15.65 -0.06 11.35
N VAL A 124 -15.34 1.15 10.88
CA VAL A 124 -16.09 1.82 9.81
C VAL A 124 -15.96 1.05 8.50
N LEU A 125 -14.76 0.60 8.17
CA LEU A 125 -14.44 0.05 6.86
C LEU A 125 -14.85 -1.42 6.68
N SER A 126 -14.87 -2.24 7.73
CA SER A 126 -15.15 -3.69 7.58
C SER A 126 -15.98 -4.34 8.69
N SER A 127 -16.03 -3.77 9.89
CA SER A 127 -16.50 -4.52 11.08
C SER A 127 -17.81 -3.98 11.71
N CYS A 128 -18.44 -2.96 11.14
CA CYS A 128 -19.68 -2.40 11.66
C CYS A 128 -20.89 -3.25 11.25
N LYS A 129 -21.52 -3.91 12.23
CA LYS A 129 -22.69 -4.79 12.02
C LYS A 129 -23.87 -4.07 11.36
N VAL A 130 -24.15 -2.83 11.77
CA VAL A 130 -25.25 -2.02 11.22
C VAL A 130 -24.93 -1.57 9.80
N ALA A 131 -23.67 -1.25 9.50
CA ALA A 131 -23.26 -0.90 8.14
C ALA A 131 -23.36 -2.11 7.19
N LEU A 132 -23.03 -3.32 7.69
CA LEU A 132 -23.20 -4.57 6.96
C LEU A 132 -24.69 -4.85 6.67
N SER A 133 -25.56 -4.79 7.69
CA SER A 133 -26.99 -5.08 7.51
C SER A 133 -27.70 -4.06 6.62
N GLN A 134 -27.21 -2.82 6.57
CA GLN A 134 -27.71 -1.77 5.67
C GLN A 134 -27.15 -1.86 4.24
N GLY A 135 -26.26 -2.83 3.94
CA GLY A 135 -25.67 -2.98 2.61
C GLY A 135 -24.68 -1.90 2.21
N ARG A 136 -24.15 -1.10 3.16
CA ARG A 136 -23.20 0.00 2.86
C ARG A 136 -21.89 -0.50 2.25
N TYR A 137 -21.50 -1.73 2.57
CA TYR A 137 -20.29 -2.35 2.04
C TYR A 137 -20.47 -2.74 0.57
N THR A 138 -21.61 -3.35 0.25
CA THR A 138 -22.03 -3.60 -1.14
C THR A 138 -22.13 -2.31 -1.92
N TRP A 139 -22.69 -1.25 -1.34
CA TRP A 139 -22.78 0.05 -2.01
C TRP A 139 -21.40 0.62 -2.37
N ARG A 140 -20.44 0.61 -1.43
CA ARG A 140 -19.07 1.07 -1.70
C ARG A 140 -18.37 0.20 -2.75
N HIS A 141 -18.51 -1.11 -2.64
CA HIS A 141 -18.00 -2.06 -3.63
C HIS A 141 -18.53 -1.72 -5.02
N ASN A 142 -19.85 -1.61 -5.16
CA ASN A 142 -20.50 -1.31 -6.44
C ASN A 142 -20.10 0.07 -6.96
N ARG A 143 -19.88 1.06 -6.09
CA ARG A 143 -19.39 2.37 -6.50
C ARG A 143 -17.99 2.29 -7.10
N VAL A 144 -17.08 1.58 -6.45
CA VAL A 144 -15.72 1.36 -6.99
C VAL A 144 -15.78 0.56 -8.29
N LEU A 145 -16.64 -0.45 -8.36
CA LEU A 145 -16.84 -1.26 -9.55
C LEU A 145 -17.35 -0.45 -10.74
N GLN A 146 -18.31 0.47 -10.51
CA GLN A 146 -18.83 1.39 -11.52
C GLN A 146 -17.72 2.29 -12.10
N GLU A 147 -16.90 2.89 -11.23
CA GLU A 147 -15.80 3.75 -11.65
C GLU A 147 -14.76 2.96 -12.44
N LEU A 148 -14.36 1.78 -11.95
CA LEU A 148 -13.39 0.92 -12.62
C LEU A 148 -13.89 0.47 -13.99
N ALA A 149 -15.14 0.00 -14.07
CA ALA A 149 -15.74 -0.41 -15.32
C ALA A 149 -15.84 0.76 -16.31
N SER A 150 -16.21 1.96 -15.84
CA SER A 150 -16.25 3.17 -16.68
C SER A 150 -14.88 3.52 -17.24
N VAL A 151 -13.83 3.55 -16.40
CA VAL A 151 -12.46 3.84 -16.84
C VAL A 151 -11.97 2.81 -17.84
N LEU A 152 -12.23 1.51 -17.60
CA LEU A 152 -11.86 0.44 -18.53
C LEU A 152 -12.58 0.57 -19.87
N SER A 153 -13.85 0.97 -19.87
CA SER A 153 -14.61 1.21 -21.10
C SER A 153 -14.08 2.41 -21.89
N THR A 154 -13.66 3.48 -21.22
CA THR A 154 -13.06 4.65 -21.88
C THR A 154 -11.65 4.34 -22.42
N ALA A 155 -10.81 3.67 -21.62
CA ALA A 155 -9.43 3.37 -21.96
C ALA A 155 -9.29 2.46 -23.20
N LYS A 156 -10.33 1.68 -23.53
CA LYS A 156 -10.36 0.86 -24.76
C LYS A 156 -10.26 1.65 -26.06
N GLY A 157 -10.70 2.91 -26.06
CA GLY A 157 -10.62 3.78 -27.24
C GLY A 157 -9.34 4.59 -27.33
N GLU A 158 -8.52 4.63 -26.27
CA GLU A 158 -7.30 5.40 -26.23
C GLU A 158 -6.13 4.55 -26.73
N ILE A 159 -5.92 4.57 -28.05
CA ILE A 159 -4.60 4.27 -28.60
C ILE A 159 -3.67 5.34 -28.02
N HIS A 160 -2.93 5.03 -26.95
CA HIS A 160 -1.86 5.91 -26.52
C HIS A 160 -0.84 5.96 -27.68
N PRO A 161 -0.66 7.09 -28.38
CA PRO A 161 0.49 7.23 -29.24
C PRO A 161 1.70 7.03 -28.33
N SER A 162 2.55 6.08 -28.70
CA SER A 162 3.80 5.81 -28.00
C SER A 162 4.45 7.15 -27.65
N LEU A 163 4.64 7.47 -26.37
CA LEU A 163 5.50 8.60 -26.02
C LEU A 163 6.94 8.18 -26.36
N THR A 164 7.31 8.26 -27.63
CA THR A 164 8.70 8.36 -28.07
C THR A 164 9.17 9.78 -27.81
N SER A 165 9.22 10.20 -26.54
CA SER A 165 10.00 11.38 -26.20
C SER A 165 11.46 10.95 -26.11
N SER A 166 12.17 11.08 -27.23
CA SER A 166 13.63 11.13 -27.18
C SER A 166 14.01 12.40 -26.41
N THR A 167 14.18 12.31 -25.10
CA THR A 167 14.74 13.39 -24.30
C THR A 167 16.22 13.57 -24.70
N VAL A 168 16.47 14.47 -25.63
CA VAL A 168 17.83 14.90 -25.99
C VAL A 168 18.30 15.87 -24.90
N PHE A 169 19.10 15.39 -23.97
CA PHE A 169 19.81 16.26 -23.04
C PHE A 169 20.83 17.08 -23.83
N THR A 170 20.65 18.40 -23.86
CA THR A 170 21.64 19.33 -24.39
C THR A 170 22.24 20.08 -23.21
N THR A 171 23.57 20.05 -23.07
CA THR A 171 24.29 20.87 -22.09
C THR A 171 24.32 22.33 -22.55
N GLU A 172 24.20 23.27 -21.60
CA GLU A 172 24.38 24.69 -21.88
C GLU A 172 25.80 24.95 -22.41
N GLY A 173 25.89 25.66 -23.55
CA GLY A 173 27.13 25.90 -24.28
C GLY A 173 27.41 24.82 -25.32
N GLY A 174 26.95 25.05 -26.55
CA GLY A 174 26.92 24.05 -27.62
C GLY A 174 28.28 23.46 -28.05
N VAL A 175 28.12 22.35 -28.80
CA VAL A 175 29.09 21.61 -29.63
C VAL A 175 29.85 20.46 -28.94
N LYS A 176 29.27 19.25 -29.04
CA LYS A 176 29.87 18.04 -29.63
C LYS A 176 28.84 16.90 -29.68
N LYS A 177 28.57 16.37 -30.88
CA LYS A 177 27.74 15.15 -31.10
C LYS A 177 28.43 13.97 -30.40
N TRP A 178 27.81 13.42 -29.37
CA TRP A 178 28.16 12.10 -28.86
C TRP A 178 27.87 11.06 -29.94
N HIS A 179 28.83 10.19 -30.24
CA HIS A 179 28.64 9.00 -31.08
C HIS A 179 28.03 7.88 -30.21
N GLY A 180 26.98 8.21 -29.46
CA GLY A 180 26.23 7.24 -28.68
C GLY A 180 25.18 6.64 -29.60
N GLY A 181 25.43 5.42 -30.08
CA GLY A 181 24.47 4.69 -30.89
C GLY A 181 23.10 4.67 -30.22
N SER A 182 22.04 4.87 -31.01
CA SER A 182 20.68 4.68 -30.54
C SER A 182 20.55 3.26 -30.00
N ILE A 183 20.55 3.10 -28.68
CA ILE A 183 20.10 1.86 -28.08
C ILE A 183 18.61 1.82 -28.37
N ALA A 184 18.22 0.97 -29.31
CA ALA A 184 16.82 0.63 -29.51
C ALA A 184 16.33 -0.04 -28.22
N ILE A 185 15.80 0.77 -27.29
CA ILE A 185 14.99 0.28 -26.18
C ILE A 185 13.69 -0.22 -26.77
N ASN A 186 13.70 -1.47 -27.21
CA ASN A 186 12.53 -2.21 -27.66
C ASN A 186 11.65 -2.46 -26.43
N THR A 187 10.88 -1.44 -26.04
CA THR A 187 10.05 -1.46 -24.84
C THR A 187 8.64 -0.95 -25.13
N HIS A 188 8.06 -1.30 -26.28
CA HIS A 188 6.63 -1.58 -26.24
C HIS A 188 6.45 -2.91 -25.51
N ARG A 189 6.34 -2.85 -24.18
CA ARG A 189 5.67 -3.95 -23.47
C ARG A 189 4.25 -3.96 -24.05
N LYS A 190 3.87 -5.03 -24.76
CA LYS A 190 2.49 -5.21 -25.19
C LYS A 190 1.60 -5.06 -23.94
N GLY A 191 0.72 -4.07 -23.94
CA GLY A 191 -0.33 -3.91 -22.96
C GLY A 191 -1.21 -5.16 -22.91
N LEU A 192 -1.91 -5.36 -21.79
CA LEU A 192 -2.76 -6.55 -21.61
C LEU A 192 -3.90 -6.62 -22.65
N LEU A 193 -4.31 -5.47 -23.18
CA LEU A 193 -5.37 -5.33 -24.18
C LEU A 193 -4.79 -5.04 -25.59
N ASP A 194 -3.47 -5.12 -25.77
CA ASP A 194 -2.84 -4.89 -27.08
C ASP A 194 -3.12 -6.09 -28.01
N GLY A 195 -3.57 -5.80 -29.22
CA GLY A 195 -3.71 -6.80 -30.29
C GLY A 195 -5.15 -6.96 -30.81
N CYS A 196 -6.13 -6.28 -30.22
CA CYS A 196 -7.47 -6.23 -30.77
C CYS A 196 -8.22 -4.93 -30.41
N ASP A 197 -9.17 -4.54 -31.28
CA ASP A 197 -9.99 -3.32 -31.14
C ASP A 197 -11.44 -3.63 -30.73
N ASP A 198 -11.85 -4.90 -30.64
CA ASP A 198 -13.24 -5.34 -30.39
C ASP A 198 -13.54 -5.66 -28.92
N TRP A 199 -12.72 -5.16 -27.99
CA TRP A 199 -12.86 -5.47 -26.57
C TRP A 199 -14.20 -4.96 -26.01
N VAL A 200 -15.00 -5.83 -25.40
CA VAL A 200 -16.26 -5.49 -24.70
C VAL A 200 -16.10 -5.62 -23.17
N VAL A 201 -16.54 -4.61 -22.39
CA VAL A 201 -16.51 -4.65 -20.91
C VAL A 201 -17.92 -4.93 -20.43
N SER A 202 -18.06 -5.88 -19.51
CA SER A 202 -19.30 -6.13 -18.77
C SER A 202 -19.00 -6.14 -17.28
N ALA A 203 -19.96 -5.77 -16.43
CA ALA A 203 -19.81 -5.72 -14.97
C ALA A 203 -21.03 -6.34 -14.29
N ASP A 204 -20.87 -6.95 -13.10
CA ASP A 204 -21.98 -7.48 -12.28
C ASP A 204 -22.71 -6.34 -11.56
N LEU A 205 -23.29 -5.44 -12.37
CA LEU A 205 -24.07 -4.28 -11.94
C LEU A 205 -25.39 -4.25 -12.71
N PRO A 206 -26.51 -3.85 -12.07
CA PRO A 206 -27.83 -3.86 -12.71
C PRO A 206 -27.92 -2.99 -13.98
N GLU A 207 -27.11 -1.94 -14.06
CA GLU A 207 -27.11 -0.94 -15.13
C GLU A 207 -26.14 -1.27 -16.27
N TRP A 208 -25.33 -2.33 -16.15
CA TRP A 208 -24.29 -2.68 -17.10
C TRP A 208 -24.70 -3.82 -18.04
N GLU A 209 -23.99 -3.93 -19.16
CA GLU A 209 -24.17 -5.05 -20.08
C GLU A 209 -23.94 -6.39 -19.36
N ARG A 210 -24.79 -7.37 -19.67
CA ARG A 210 -24.68 -8.71 -19.11
C ARG A 210 -23.40 -9.37 -19.59
N HIS A 211 -22.82 -10.19 -18.73
CA HIS A 211 -21.66 -11.01 -19.09
C HIS A 211 -21.91 -11.90 -20.32
N PRO A 212 -20.84 -12.22 -21.08
CA PRO A 212 -20.92 -13.09 -22.24
C PRO A 212 -21.52 -14.45 -21.87
N ASP A 213 -22.22 -15.05 -22.84
CA ASP A 213 -22.97 -16.30 -22.66
C ASP A 213 -22.11 -17.44 -22.08
N VAL A 214 -20.83 -17.47 -22.43
CA VAL A 214 -19.87 -18.48 -21.95
C VAL A 214 -19.70 -18.41 -20.43
N ILE A 215 -19.66 -17.20 -19.85
CA ILE A 215 -19.61 -17.00 -18.40
C ILE A 215 -20.99 -17.16 -17.78
N ARG A 216 -22.05 -16.67 -18.43
CA ARG A 216 -23.42 -16.72 -17.89
C ARG A 216 -23.96 -18.15 -17.72
N LYS A 217 -23.50 -19.10 -18.55
CA LYS A 217 -23.83 -20.53 -18.40
C LYS A 217 -23.23 -21.15 -17.15
N THR A 218 -22.21 -20.52 -16.57
CA THR A 218 -21.59 -20.93 -15.32
C THR A 218 -22.38 -20.38 -14.14
N ALA A 219 -22.24 -21.01 -12.97
CA ALA A 219 -22.78 -20.47 -11.71
C ALA A 219 -21.91 -19.34 -11.13
N LEU A 220 -20.81 -18.96 -11.80
CA LEU A 220 -19.84 -17.99 -11.32
C LEU A 220 -20.17 -16.58 -11.83
N ARG A 221 -19.84 -15.58 -11.02
CA ARG A 221 -20.06 -14.15 -11.29
C ARG A 221 -18.80 -13.36 -10.97
N PRO A 222 -17.90 -13.19 -11.94
CA PRO A 222 -16.81 -12.22 -11.83
C PRO A 222 -17.37 -10.80 -11.78
N ASP A 223 -16.73 -9.89 -11.04
CA ASP A 223 -17.23 -8.51 -10.91
C ASP A 223 -17.15 -7.73 -12.23
N ILE A 224 -16.07 -7.91 -13.00
CA ILE A 224 -15.93 -7.39 -14.37
C ILE A 224 -15.43 -8.51 -15.30
N VAL A 225 -15.96 -8.53 -16.53
CA VAL A 225 -15.45 -9.38 -17.61
C VAL A 225 -15.13 -8.52 -18.82
N ILE A 226 -13.88 -8.59 -19.27
CA ILE A 226 -13.38 -8.00 -20.50
C ILE A 226 -13.19 -9.14 -21.50
N HIS A 227 -13.82 -9.07 -22.66
CA HIS A 227 -13.69 -10.13 -23.66
C HIS A 227 -13.54 -9.57 -25.08
N SER A 228 -12.84 -10.32 -25.93
CA SER A 228 -12.69 -10.08 -27.36
C SER A 228 -13.25 -11.29 -28.11
N ALA A 229 -14.19 -11.05 -29.02
CA ALA A 229 -14.82 -12.12 -29.79
C ALA A 229 -13.90 -12.62 -30.91
N SER A 230 -13.16 -11.73 -31.56
CA SER A 230 -12.26 -12.05 -32.67
C SER A 230 -11.01 -12.82 -32.24
N THR A 231 -10.45 -12.53 -31.07
CA THR A 231 -9.26 -13.23 -30.55
C THR A 231 -9.58 -14.34 -29.56
N GLN A 232 -10.87 -14.51 -29.21
CA GLN A 232 -11.34 -15.45 -28.19
C GLN A 232 -10.62 -15.26 -26.83
N GLN A 233 -10.32 -14.03 -26.45
CA GLN A 233 -9.69 -13.70 -25.18
C GLN A 233 -10.74 -13.30 -24.14
N ILE A 234 -10.59 -13.79 -22.91
CA ILE A 234 -11.47 -13.47 -21.77
C ILE A 234 -10.62 -13.13 -20.54
N ILE A 235 -10.81 -11.94 -20.00
CA ILE A 235 -10.19 -11.49 -18.75
C ILE A 235 -11.30 -11.28 -17.73
N MET A 236 -11.26 -12.08 -16.66
CA MET A 236 -12.16 -12.00 -15.52
C MET A 236 -11.48 -11.22 -14.41
N VAL A 237 -12.09 -10.13 -13.95
CA VAL A 237 -11.58 -9.26 -12.90
C VAL A 237 -12.43 -9.44 -11.66
N GLU A 238 -11.80 -9.78 -10.54
CA GLU A 238 -12.44 -9.90 -9.23
C GLU A 238 -12.02 -8.72 -8.38
N LEU A 239 -12.97 -7.83 -8.05
CA LEU A 239 -12.73 -6.67 -7.22
C LEU A 239 -12.82 -7.07 -5.75
N THR A 240 -11.86 -6.61 -4.97
CA THR A 240 -11.92 -6.73 -3.51
C THR A 240 -11.60 -5.39 -2.90
N VAL A 241 -12.39 -5.03 -1.90
CA VAL A 241 -12.19 -3.81 -1.11
C VAL A 241 -11.87 -4.21 0.33
N PRO A 242 -10.69 -4.83 0.60
CA PRO A 242 -10.36 -5.31 1.93
C PRO A 242 -9.94 -4.15 2.86
N ASN A 243 -9.92 -4.43 4.16
CA ASN A 243 -9.06 -3.70 5.08
C ASN A 243 -7.61 -4.19 4.85
N GLU A 244 -6.65 -3.27 4.75
CA GLU A 244 -5.28 -3.49 4.27
C GLU A 244 -4.49 -4.58 5.02
N SER A 245 -4.91 -4.93 6.24
CA SER A 245 -4.31 -6.01 7.05
C SER A 245 -4.60 -7.43 6.54
N ARG A 246 -5.35 -7.62 5.45
CA ARG A 246 -5.71 -8.95 4.89
C ARG A 246 -5.48 -9.10 3.37
N MET A 247 -4.56 -8.33 2.79
CA MET A 247 -4.36 -8.32 1.34
C MET A 247 -3.77 -9.65 0.80
N GLU A 248 -2.75 -10.21 1.45
CA GLU A 248 -2.07 -11.42 0.94
C GLU A 248 -2.96 -12.69 0.98
N GLU A 249 -3.73 -12.89 2.06
CA GLU A 249 -4.62 -14.05 2.20
C GLU A 249 -5.81 -14.01 1.23
N ALA A 250 -6.29 -12.81 0.90
CA ALA A 250 -7.44 -12.63 0.02
C ALA A 250 -7.07 -12.84 -1.46
N HIS A 251 -5.81 -12.65 -1.84
CA HIS A 251 -5.31 -12.86 -3.20
C HIS A 251 -5.28 -14.36 -3.56
N ALA A 252 -4.67 -15.19 -2.69
CA ALA A 252 -4.51 -16.62 -2.93
C ALA A 252 -5.86 -17.39 -3.01
N PHE A 253 -6.86 -16.95 -2.24
CA PHE A 253 -8.18 -17.59 -2.24
C PHE A 253 -8.97 -17.33 -3.55
N LYS A 254 -8.74 -16.18 -4.21
CA LYS A 254 -9.53 -15.75 -5.38
C LYS A 254 -9.02 -16.34 -6.69
N GLU A 255 -7.73 -16.57 -6.82
CA GLU A 255 -7.18 -17.29 -7.97
C GLU A 255 -7.71 -18.73 -8.03
N GLY A 256 -7.96 -19.36 -6.88
CA GLY A 256 -8.54 -20.70 -6.80
C GLY A 256 -10.00 -20.78 -7.27
N LYS A 257 -10.81 -19.75 -7.02
CA LYS A 257 -12.25 -19.72 -7.32
C LYS A 257 -12.57 -19.91 -8.81
N TYR A 258 -11.72 -19.37 -9.69
CA TYR A 258 -11.93 -19.37 -11.14
C TYR A 258 -10.97 -20.31 -11.89
N LEU A 259 -10.18 -21.11 -11.17
CA LEU A 259 -9.18 -21.97 -11.76
C LEU A 259 -9.79 -23.02 -12.71
N ASP A 260 -10.87 -23.67 -12.29
CA ASP A 260 -11.51 -24.71 -13.10
C ASP A 260 -12.24 -24.13 -14.31
N LEU A 261 -12.91 -22.99 -14.14
CA LEU A 261 -13.49 -22.25 -15.26
C LEU A 261 -12.43 -21.85 -16.29
N THR A 262 -11.25 -21.41 -15.84
CA THR A 262 -10.15 -21.05 -16.74
C THR A 262 -9.66 -22.25 -17.55
N LYS A 263 -9.65 -23.46 -16.97
CA LYS A 263 -9.27 -24.70 -17.67
C LYS A 263 -10.33 -25.10 -18.71
N GLU A 264 -11.61 -24.99 -18.35
CA GLU A 264 -12.72 -25.28 -19.27
C GLU A 264 -12.71 -24.32 -20.47
N LEU A 265 -12.56 -23.02 -20.22
CA LEU A 265 -12.45 -22.01 -21.27
C LEU A 265 -11.26 -22.27 -22.21
N LYS A 266 -10.11 -22.65 -21.66
CA LYS A 266 -8.93 -23.02 -22.46
C LYS A 266 -9.17 -24.27 -23.32
N LYS A 267 -9.93 -25.24 -22.82
CA LYS A 267 -10.33 -26.42 -23.59
C LYS A 267 -11.26 -26.06 -24.75
N ASP A 268 -12.12 -25.06 -24.55
CA ASP A 268 -13.04 -24.53 -25.57
C ASP A 268 -12.35 -23.54 -26.54
N GLY A 269 -11.03 -23.36 -26.44
CA GLY A 269 -10.22 -22.53 -27.34
C GLY A 269 -10.09 -21.06 -26.92
N TYR A 270 -10.62 -20.67 -25.76
CA TYR A 270 -10.48 -19.32 -25.24
C TYR A 270 -9.18 -19.13 -24.47
N GLU A 271 -8.53 -17.99 -24.67
CA GLU A 271 -7.43 -17.55 -23.79
C GLU A 271 -8.03 -16.82 -22.58
N ALA A 272 -8.22 -17.57 -21.49
CA ALA A 272 -8.81 -17.06 -20.26
C ALA A 272 -7.77 -16.69 -19.20
N LYS A 273 -7.94 -15.51 -18.57
CA LYS A 273 -7.12 -15.00 -17.46
C LYS A 273 -7.99 -14.46 -16.32
N VAL A 274 -7.56 -14.69 -15.09
CA VAL A 274 -8.19 -14.15 -13.88
C VAL A 274 -7.29 -13.06 -13.31
N MET A 275 -7.87 -11.93 -12.91
CA MET A 275 -7.16 -10.79 -12.34
C MET A 275 -7.85 -10.33 -11.05
N PRO A 276 -7.33 -10.73 -9.88
CA PRO A 276 -7.75 -10.12 -8.63
C PRO A 276 -7.27 -8.66 -8.58
N VAL A 277 -8.18 -7.73 -8.32
CA VAL A 277 -7.92 -6.30 -8.14
C VAL A 277 -8.30 -5.91 -6.72
N GLU A 278 -7.33 -5.41 -5.97
CA GLU A 278 -7.54 -4.99 -4.59
C GLU A 278 -7.44 -3.48 -4.48
N ILE A 279 -8.54 -2.85 -4.07
CA ILE A 279 -8.61 -1.41 -3.85
C ILE A 279 -8.87 -1.20 -2.36
N GLY A 280 -7.87 -0.69 -1.64
CA GLY A 280 -8.01 -0.38 -0.22
C GLY A 280 -9.21 0.54 0.03
N ALA A 281 -9.97 0.28 1.09
CA ALA A 281 -11.16 1.07 1.44
C ALA A 281 -10.84 2.42 2.11
N ARG A 282 -9.57 2.86 2.15
CA ARG A 282 -9.09 4.03 2.90
C ARG A 282 -9.15 5.32 2.09
#